data_AF-A0A9E0ZSG5-F1
#
_entry.id   AF-A0A9E0ZSG5-F1
#
_cell.length_a   1.000
_cell.length_b   1.000
_cell.length_c   1.000
_cell.angle_alpha   90.00
_cell.angle_beta   90.00
_cell.angle_gamma   90.00
#
_symmetry.space_group_name_H-M   'P 1'
#
loop_
_entity.id
_entity.type
_entity.pdbx_description
1 polymer ?
#
loop_
_entity_poly.entity_id
_entity_poly.type
_entity_poly.pdbx_seq_one_letter_code
_entity_poly.pdbx_strand_id
1 'polypeptide(L)'
;MAMTKMQYKNFIFDINPSDIKLTLKKNLAKTNVMHSTQVCSEVGESVAVISGKGRFVGENAIKKAYELIRIYNKQGADFLFTPCCAPMLAVFNKLNISYSSDSKRVEYTFEFTQQGRRKAEKYDFGYTFANEGENLFDIAERTQISIEKIVELNDFCGVFSVKEGDKVWLM
;
A
#
# COMPACT_ATOMS: atom_id res chain seq x y z
N MET A 1 8.94 21.15 20.28
CA MET A 1 8.71 20.32 19.09
C MET A 1 7.23 20.44 18.73
N ALA A 2 6.90 21.07 17.59
CA ALA A 2 5.52 21.20 17.16
C ALA A 2 5.01 19.83 16.71
N MET A 3 4.17 19.17 17.51
CA MET A 3 3.48 17.97 17.06
C MET A 3 2.43 18.38 16.04
N THR A 4 2.56 17.92 14.80
CA THR A 4 1.52 18.05 13.78
C THR A 4 0.21 17.49 14.35
N LYS A 5 -0.88 18.24 14.21
CA LYS A 5 -2.20 17.74 14.61
C LYS A 5 -2.58 16.57 13.72
N MET A 6 -3.14 15.53 14.32
CA MET A 6 -3.68 14.42 13.56
C MET A 6 -4.78 14.95 12.63
N GLN A 7 -4.77 14.52 11.38
CA GLN A 7 -5.75 14.93 10.38
C GLN A 7 -6.14 13.75 9.50
N TYR A 8 -7.43 13.64 9.20
CA TYR A 8 -7.95 12.69 8.24
C TYR A 8 -9.10 13.33 7.45
N LYS A 9 -9.01 13.30 6.11
CA LYS A 9 -9.93 14.05 5.23
C LYS A 9 -9.98 15.53 5.67
N ASN A 10 -11.19 16.05 5.89
CA ASN A 10 -11.45 17.42 6.31
C ASN A 10 -11.55 17.57 7.84
N PHE A 11 -11.04 16.62 8.62
CA PHE A 11 -11.14 16.64 10.08
C PHE A 11 -9.79 16.70 10.73
N ILE A 12 -9.63 17.73 11.57
CA ILE A 12 -8.43 17.98 12.33
C ILE A 12 -8.76 17.72 13.79
N PHE A 13 -7.97 16.86 14.42
CA PHE A 13 -8.12 16.59 15.84
C PHE A 13 -7.57 17.78 16.63
N ASP A 14 -8.42 18.44 17.41
CA ASP A 14 -8.01 19.59 18.24
C ASP A 14 -6.96 19.20 19.28
N ILE A 15 -7.17 18.03 19.89
CA ILE A 15 -6.25 17.38 20.81
C ILE A 15 -5.89 16.04 20.18
N ASN A 16 -4.60 15.81 20.00
CA ASN A 16 -4.12 14.53 19.48
C ASN A 16 -4.58 13.38 20.39
N PRO A 17 -4.90 12.20 19.82
CA PRO A 17 -5.26 11.03 20.61
C PRO A 17 -4.21 10.73 21.68
N SER A 18 -4.67 10.26 22.84
CA SER A 18 -3.81 9.95 23.99
C SER A 18 -2.84 8.82 23.71
N ASP A 19 -3.23 7.89 22.83
CA ASP A 19 -2.44 6.73 22.45
C ASP A 19 -2.65 6.44 20.96
N ILE A 20 -1.54 6.19 20.27
CA ILE A 20 -1.50 5.83 18.85
C ILE A 20 -0.53 4.65 18.72
N LYS A 21 -1.00 3.56 18.15
CA LYS A 21 -0.27 2.32 17.94
C LYS A 21 -0.20 1.99 16.45
N LEU A 22 1.01 1.83 15.94
CA LEU A 22 1.27 1.29 14.60
C LEU A 22 1.51 -0.22 14.71
N THR A 23 0.75 -1.01 13.97
CA THR A 23 0.90 -2.46 13.89
C THR A 23 1.34 -2.86 12.49
N LEU A 24 2.54 -3.45 12.38
CA LEU A 24 3.12 -4.01 11.17
C LEU A 24 3.24 -5.52 11.34
N LYS A 25 2.85 -6.30 10.32
CA LYS A 25 2.85 -7.75 10.41
C LYS A 25 3.34 -8.37 9.11
N LYS A 26 4.48 -9.06 9.19
CA LYS A 26 4.97 -9.92 8.11
C LYS A 26 4.23 -11.25 8.11
N ASN A 27 3.94 -11.77 6.93
CA ASN A 27 3.37 -13.10 6.72
C ASN A 27 4.52 -14.06 6.45
N LEU A 28 4.71 -15.02 7.37
CA LEU A 28 5.79 -15.98 7.33
C LEU A 28 5.23 -17.38 7.08
N ALA A 29 5.81 -18.12 6.13
CA ALA A 29 5.59 -19.55 5.97
C ALA A 29 6.69 -20.32 6.68
N LYS A 30 6.31 -21.37 7.41
CA LYS A 30 7.25 -22.27 8.08
C LYS A 30 7.11 -23.66 7.48
N THR A 31 8.22 -24.20 6.98
CA THR A 31 8.26 -25.52 6.35
C THR A 31 9.15 -26.43 7.18
N ASN A 32 8.62 -27.60 7.55
CA ASN A 32 9.39 -28.62 8.24
C ASN A 32 10.38 -29.29 7.27
N VAL A 33 11.60 -29.52 7.73
CA VAL A 33 12.62 -30.26 6.98
C VAL A 33 13.01 -31.49 7.81
N MET A 34 13.05 -32.65 7.17
CA MET A 34 13.40 -33.91 7.84
C MET A 34 14.77 -33.79 8.52
N HIS A 35 14.83 -34.19 9.79
CA HIS A 35 16.03 -34.16 10.64
C HIS A 35 16.71 -32.78 10.78
N SER A 36 16.00 -31.70 10.50
CA SER A 36 16.55 -30.34 10.57
C SER A 36 15.56 -29.34 11.18
N THR A 37 16.04 -28.11 11.34
CA THR A 37 15.22 -26.99 11.81
C THR A 37 14.23 -26.53 10.75
N GLN A 38 13.12 -25.93 11.19
CA GLN A 38 12.13 -25.36 10.28
C GLN A 38 12.72 -24.22 9.46
N VAL A 39 12.49 -24.23 8.16
CA VAL A 39 12.83 -23.12 7.28
C VAL A 39 11.68 -22.12 7.34
N CYS A 40 12.01 -20.85 7.61
CA CYS A 40 11.06 -19.74 7.65
C CYS A 40 11.28 -18.84 6.44
N SER A 41 10.22 -18.66 5.63
CA SER A 41 10.26 -17.83 4.42
C SER A 41 9.24 -16.69 4.53
N GLU A 42 9.64 -15.48 4.15
CA GLU A 42 8.75 -14.32 4.08
C GLU A 42 7.88 -14.40 2.81
N VAL A 43 6.57 -14.55 2.99
CA VAL A 43 5.59 -14.72 1.89
C VAL A 43 4.99 -13.38 1.47
N GLY A 44 4.98 -12.41 2.39
CA GLY A 44 4.51 -11.07 2.12
C GLY A 44 4.29 -10.28 3.41
N GLU A 45 3.59 -9.16 3.29
CA GLU A 45 3.32 -8.26 4.41
C GLU A 45 1.82 -7.97 4.48
N SER A 46 1.28 -7.96 5.70
CA SER A 46 -0.07 -7.45 5.95
C SER A 46 -0.04 -5.93 5.91
N VAL A 47 -1.12 -5.32 5.40
CA VAL A 47 -1.28 -3.87 5.42
C VAL A 47 -1.10 -3.30 6.84
N ALA A 48 -0.42 -2.16 6.95
CA ALA A 48 -0.21 -1.51 8.23
C ALA A 48 -1.54 -1.09 8.86
N VAL A 49 -1.65 -1.23 10.18
CA VAL A 49 -2.85 -0.82 10.93
C VAL A 49 -2.46 0.20 11.98
N ILE A 50 -3.08 1.38 11.94
CA ILE A 50 -2.96 2.39 13.00
C ILE A 50 -4.21 2.33 13.85
N SER A 51 -4.05 2.03 15.13
CA SER A 51 -5.14 2.11 16.11
C SER A 51 -4.81 3.16 17.16
N GLY A 52 -5.84 3.64 17.84
CA GLY A 52 -5.64 4.62 18.89
C GLY A 52 -6.88 4.89 19.69
N LYS A 53 -6.70 5.64 20.78
CA LYS A 53 -7.79 6.09 21.66
C LYS A 53 -7.60 7.55 22.03
N GLY A 54 -8.71 8.25 22.10
CA GLY A 54 -8.74 9.65 22.48
C GLY A 54 -10.03 10.00 23.20
N ARG A 55 -10.13 11.28 23.55
CA ARG A 55 -11.33 11.83 24.17
C ARG A 55 -11.59 13.24 23.66
N PHE A 56 -12.85 13.54 23.41
CA PHE A 56 -13.34 14.90 23.25
C PHE A 56 -13.87 15.37 24.60
N VAL A 57 -13.52 16.60 24.97
CA VAL A 57 -13.94 17.22 26.24
C VAL A 57 -14.53 18.59 25.93
N GLY A 58 -15.58 18.97 26.66
CA GLY A 58 -16.25 20.27 26.58
C GLY A 58 -17.61 20.20 25.90
N GLU A 59 -18.26 21.35 25.77
CA GLU A 59 -19.65 21.46 25.27
C GLU A 59 -19.81 20.95 23.83
N ASN A 60 -18.75 21.03 23.02
CA ASN A 60 -18.75 20.57 21.63
C ASN A 60 -18.32 19.10 21.46
N ALA A 61 -18.10 18.35 22.55
CA ALA A 61 -17.60 16.97 22.47
C ALA A 61 -18.53 16.05 21.65
N ILE A 62 -19.84 16.17 21.87
CA ILE A 62 -20.86 15.38 21.15
C ILE A 62 -20.89 15.77 19.66
N LYS A 63 -20.82 17.07 19.35
CA LYS A 63 -20.85 17.56 17.97
C LYS A 63 -19.66 17.03 17.16
N LYS A 64 -18.47 17.00 17.77
CA LYS A 64 -17.26 16.39 17.19
C LYS A 64 -17.37 14.89 17.00
N ALA A 65 -18.01 14.19 17.94
CA ALA A 65 -18.28 12.77 17.80
C ALA A 65 -19.15 12.48 16.57
N TYR A 66 -20.20 13.29 16.34
CA TYR A 66 -21.02 13.19 15.13
C TYR A 66 -20.26 13.50 13.85
N GLU A 67 -19.39 14.51 13.86
CA GLU A 67 -18.51 14.79 12.72
C GLU A 67 -17.59 13.60 12.40
N LEU A 68 -16.98 13.00 13.43
CA LEU A 68 -16.13 11.82 13.28
C LEU A 68 -16.92 10.62 12.72
N ILE A 69 -18.15 10.39 13.19
CA ILE A 69 -19.06 9.38 12.62
C ILE A 69 -19.37 9.67 11.15
N ARG A 70 -19.62 10.94 10.80
CA ARG A 70 -19.89 11.33 9.41
C ARG A 70 -18.70 11.04 8.51
N ILE A 71 -17.48 11.22 8.99
CA ILE A 71 -16.25 10.93 8.25
C ILE A 71 -16.02 9.44 8.10
N TYR A 72 -16.28 8.67 9.16
CA TYR A 72 -16.26 7.21 9.12
C TYR A 72 -17.22 6.65 8.07
N ASN A 73 -18.43 7.23 7.95
CA ASN A 73 -19.41 6.83 6.95
C ASN A 73 -19.05 7.24 5.51
N LYS A 74 -18.08 8.14 5.30
CA LYS A 74 -17.62 8.49 3.95
C LYS A 74 -16.71 7.38 3.42
N GLN A 75 -17.13 6.78 2.31
CA GLN A 75 -16.33 5.79 1.59
C GLN A 75 -15.00 6.38 1.07
N GLY A 76 -14.06 5.50 0.74
CA GLY A 76 -12.76 5.84 0.15
C GLY A 76 -11.64 6.03 1.18
N ALA A 77 -10.44 5.64 0.75
CA ALA A 77 -9.21 5.90 1.48
C ALA A 77 -8.80 7.36 1.31
N ASP A 78 -8.15 7.92 2.32
CA ASP A 78 -7.54 9.25 2.25
C ASP A 78 -6.27 9.27 3.08
N PHE A 79 -5.46 10.31 2.92
CA PHE A 79 -4.25 10.47 3.68
C PHE A 79 -4.56 10.72 5.16
N LEU A 80 -4.03 9.84 5.98
CA LEU A 80 -3.98 9.97 7.42
C LEU A 80 -2.64 10.58 7.81
N PHE A 81 -2.70 11.75 8.43
CA PHE A 81 -1.55 12.41 9.03
C PHE A 81 -1.59 12.17 10.53
N THR A 82 -0.54 11.55 11.08
CA THR A 82 -0.39 11.34 12.52
C THR A 82 0.84 12.10 13.03
N PRO A 83 0.88 12.47 14.32
CA PRO A 83 2.05 13.16 14.90
C PRO A 83 3.29 12.27 14.99
N CYS A 84 3.12 10.94 15.01
CA CYS A 84 4.16 9.98 15.37
C CYS A 84 4.54 9.03 14.22
N CYS A 85 3.86 9.07 13.08
CA CYS A 85 4.16 8.21 11.94
C CYS A 85 4.14 9.01 10.63
N ALA A 86 4.77 8.45 9.59
CA ALA A 86 4.68 9.01 8.25
C ALA A 86 3.23 9.01 7.74
N PRO A 87 2.83 9.99 6.94
CA PRO A 87 1.50 10.02 6.32
C PRO A 87 1.25 8.75 5.50
N MET A 88 0.05 8.19 5.60
CA MET A 88 -0.33 7.00 4.84
C MET A 88 -1.73 7.12 4.26
N LEU A 89 -1.92 6.58 3.06
CA LEU A 89 -3.24 6.41 2.48
C LEU A 89 -3.97 5.29 3.23
N ALA A 90 -5.03 5.62 3.96
CA ALA A 90 -5.71 4.69 4.85
C ALA A 90 -7.23 4.76 4.75
N VAL A 91 -7.85 3.61 4.98
CA VAL A 91 -9.30 3.43 5.10
C VAL A 91 -9.64 3.46 6.59
N PHE A 92 -10.69 4.21 6.94
CA PHE A 92 -11.21 4.24 8.30
C PHE A 92 -12.02 2.95 8.57
N ASN A 93 -11.36 1.95 9.18
CA ASN A 93 -11.86 0.58 9.28
C ASN A 93 -12.81 0.38 10.48
N LYS A 94 -12.48 0.98 11.64
CA LYS A 94 -13.25 0.79 12.87
C LYS A 94 -13.33 2.08 13.67
N LEU A 95 -14.51 2.35 14.23
CA LEU A 95 -14.74 3.45 15.14
C LEU A 95 -15.68 2.98 16.27
N ASN A 96 -15.26 3.14 17.51
CA ASN A 96 -16.13 2.95 18.67
C ASN A 96 -16.17 4.25 19.46
N ILE A 97 -17.36 4.63 19.91
CA ILE A 97 -17.59 5.87 20.67
C ILE A 97 -18.39 5.52 21.92
N SER A 98 -17.92 6.00 23.06
CA SER A 98 -18.57 5.87 24.37
C SER A 98 -18.85 7.26 24.92
N TYR A 99 -20.11 7.51 25.27
CA TYR A 99 -20.56 8.77 25.85
C TYR A 99 -20.58 8.67 27.37
N SER A 100 -20.06 9.68 28.07
CA SER A 100 -20.23 9.77 29.52
C SER A 100 -21.62 10.28 29.87
N SER A 101 -22.14 9.87 31.04
CA SER A 101 -23.47 10.28 31.52
C SER A 101 -23.61 11.79 31.71
N ASP A 102 -22.52 12.51 31.98
CA ASP A 102 -22.51 13.97 32.10
C ASP A 102 -22.51 14.70 30.75
N SER A 103 -22.48 13.97 29.63
CA SER A 103 -22.47 14.51 28.24
C SER A 103 -21.32 15.48 27.92
N LYS A 104 -20.36 15.65 28.83
CA LYS A 104 -19.22 16.58 28.69
C LYS A 104 -17.96 15.90 28.18
N ARG A 105 -17.96 14.57 28.14
CA ARG A 105 -16.84 13.75 27.69
C ARG A 105 -17.32 12.67 26.72
N VAL A 106 -16.60 12.54 25.63
CA VAL A 106 -16.80 11.45 24.68
C VAL A 106 -15.49 10.75 24.47
N GLU A 107 -15.44 9.46 24.78
CA GLU A 107 -14.28 8.63 24.51
C GLU A 107 -14.44 7.94 23.17
N TYR A 108 -13.36 7.82 22.42
CA TYR A 108 -13.38 7.13 21.14
C TYR A 108 -12.15 6.25 20.98
N THR A 109 -12.34 5.15 20.27
CA THR A 109 -11.26 4.31 19.75
C THR A 109 -11.42 4.17 18.24
N PHE A 110 -10.31 4.18 17.53
CA PHE A 110 -10.30 4.10 16.08
C PHE A 110 -9.30 3.07 15.58
N GLU A 111 -9.53 2.61 14.35
CA GLU A 111 -8.60 1.80 13.59
C GLU A 111 -8.62 2.24 12.13
N PHE A 112 -7.44 2.54 11.60
CA PHE A 112 -7.17 2.84 10.21
C PHE A 112 -6.32 1.72 9.62
N THR A 113 -6.73 1.22 8.47
CA THR A 113 -5.99 0.20 7.73
C THR A 113 -5.40 0.85 6.50
N GLN A 114 -4.09 0.71 6.32
CA GLN A 114 -3.40 1.21 5.14
C GLN A 114 -4.00 0.57 3.88
N GLN A 115 -4.25 1.38 2.86
CA GLN A 115 -4.63 0.84 1.57
C GLN A 115 -3.40 0.19 0.93
N GLY A 116 -3.45 -1.13 0.76
CA GLY A 116 -2.43 -1.89 0.06
C GLY A 116 -2.27 -1.39 -1.37
N ARG A 117 -1.04 -1.34 -1.85
CA ARG A 117 -0.78 -1.11 -3.27
C ARG A 117 -1.18 -2.38 -4.02
N ARG A 118 -2.07 -2.27 -5.00
CA ARG A 118 -2.17 -3.33 -6.01
C ARG A 118 -0.80 -3.43 -6.66
N LYS A 119 -0.28 -4.65 -6.82
CA LYS A 119 0.83 -4.88 -7.76
C LYS A 119 0.36 -4.26 -9.07
N ALA A 120 1.13 -3.34 -9.64
CA ALA A 120 0.87 -2.94 -11.01
C ALA A 120 0.80 -4.23 -11.82
N GLU A 121 -0.31 -4.46 -12.51
CA GLU A 121 -0.34 -5.54 -13.49
C GLU A 121 0.86 -5.27 -14.40
N LYS A 122 1.79 -6.23 -14.47
CA LYS A 122 2.81 -6.18 -15.50
C LYS A 122 2.04 -6.30 -16.80
N TYR A 123 1.78 -5.18 -17.44
CA TYR A 123 1.27 -5.18 -18.79
C TYR A 123 2.40 -5.73 -19.65
N ASP A 124 2.21 -6.96 -20.09
CA ASP A 124 3.01 -7.50 -21.18
C ASP A 124 2.50 -6.86 -22.46
N PHE A 125 3.20 -5.83 -22.92
CA PHE A 125 2.85 -5.14 -24.15
C PHE A 125 3.11 -6.01 -25.39
N GLY A 126 3.72 -7.18 -25.22
CA GLY A 126 4.03 -8.08 -26.32
C GLY A 126 5.15 -7.58 -27.22
N TYR A 127 5.92 -6.58 -26.76
CA TYR A 127 7.09 -6.09 -27.46
C TYR A 127 8.10 -5.50 -26.47
N THR A 128 9.34 -5.39 -26.93
CA THR A 128 10.41 -4.66 -26.25
C THR A 128 11.13 -3.75 -27.24
N PHE A 129 11.92 -2.81 -26.74
CA PHE A 129 12.84 -2.06 -27.58
C PHE A 129 14.23 -2.67 -27.45
N ALA A 130 14.97 -2.69 -28.54
CA ALA A 130 16.37 -3.09 -28.54
C ALA A 130 17.21 -2.03 -27.81
N ASN A 131 18.03 -2.46 -26.85
CA ASN A 131 18.98 -1.58 -26.18
C ASN A 131 20.23 -1.37 -27.05
N GLU A 132 21.10 -0.44 -26.64
CA GLU A 132 22.36 -0.15 -27.34
C GLU A 132 23.22 -1.42 -27.46
N GLY A 133 23.56 -1.79 -28.70
CA GLY A 133 24.38 -2.97 -29.01
C GLY A 133 23.69 -4.33 -28.87
N GLU A 134 22.40 -4.39 -28.55
CA GLU A 134 21.65 -5.65 -28.49
C GLU A 134 21.35 -6.20 -29.90
N ASN A 135 21.51 -7.52 -30.06
CA ASN A 135 20.98 -8.28 -31.19
C ASN A 135 19.79 -9.18 -30.74
N LEU A 136 19.17 -9.90 -31.67
CA LEU A 136 17.99 -10.72 -31.35
C LEU A 136 18.27 -11.86 -30.35
N PHE A 137 19.51 -12.36 -30.25
CA PHE A 137 19.87 -13.36 -29.23
C PHE A 137 19.93 -12.75 -27.84
N ASP A 138 20.50 -11.55 -27.71
CA ASP A 138 20.56 -10.83 -26.42
C ASP A 138 19.15 -10.48 -25.94
N ILE A 139 18.28 -10.08 -26.88
CA ILE A 139 16.87 -9.82 -26.60
C ILE A 139 16.16 -11.11 -26.20
N ALA A 140 16.38 -12.22 -26.92
CA ALA A 140 15.81 -13.53 -26.60
C ALA A 140 16.19 -14.00 -25.19
N GLU A 141 17.46 -13.85 -24.81
CA GLU A 141 17.96 -14.18 -23.47
C GLU A 141 17.34 -13.26 -22.41
N ARG A 142 17.30 -11.94 -22.65
CA ARG A 142 16.71 -10.96 -21.73
C ARG A 142 15.21 -11.18 -21.52
N THR A 143 14.47 -11.54 -22.57
CA THR A 143 13.01 -11.73 -22.51
C THR A 143 12.62 -13.17 -22.21
N GLN A 144 13.56 -14.11 -22.23
CA GLN A 144 13.33 -15.56 -22.08
C GLN A 144 12.33 -16.10 -23.12
N ILE A 145 12.41 -15.57 -24.35
CA ILE A 145 11.60 -16.00 -25.49
C ILE A 145 12.53 -16.60 -26.53
N SER A 146 12.13 -17.69 -27.16
CA SER A 146 12.96 -18.35 -28.16
C SER A 146 13.19 -17.43 -29.36
N ILE A 147 14.41 -17.45 -29.90
CA ILE A 147 14.77 -16.56 -31.00
C ILE A 147 13.95 -16.86 -32.26
N GLU A 148 13.59 -18.13 -32.48
CA GLU A 148 12.75 -18.54 -33.60
C GLU A 148 11.39 -17.82 -33.55
N LYS A 149 10.80 -17.73 -32.36
CA LYS A 149 9.53 -17.03 -32.16
C LYS A 149 9.66 -15.53 -32.41
N ILE A 150 10.77 -14.93 -31.98
CA ILE A 150 11.03 -13.50 -32.22
C ILE A 150 11.21 -13.23 -33.72
N VAL A 151 11.91 -14.10 -34.44
CA VAL A 151 12.10 -13.99 -35.90
C VAL A 151 10.79 -14.20 -36.65
N GLU A 152 9.92 -15.12 -36.22
CA GLU A 152 8.60 -15.32 -36.83
C GLU A 152 7.67 -14.10 -36.67
N LEU A 153 7.82 -13.35 -35.58
CA LEU A 153 6.98 -12.19 -35.27
C LEU A 153 7.50 -10.87 -35.85
N ASN A 154 8.72 -10.84 -36.38
CA ASN A 154 9.37 -9.60 -36.84
C ASN A 154 10.09 -9.78 -38.17
N ASP A 155 9.86 -8.84 -39.11
CA ASP A 155 10.51 -8.81 -40.42
C ASP A 155 11.93 -8.18 -40.39
N PHE A 156 12.82 -8.68 -39.54
CA PHE A 156 14.23 -8.26 -39.55
C PHE A 156 15.01 -9.00 -40.65
N CYS A 157 15.89 -8.29 -41.36
CA CYS A 157 16.71 -8.85 -42.45
C CYS A 157 17.71 -9.92 -41.95
N GLY A 158 17.98 -9.95 -40.65
CA GLY A 158 18.79 -10.97 -39.99
C GLY A 158 18.87 -10.76 -38.48
N VAL A 159 19.30 -11.79 -37.75
CA VAL A 159 19.38 -11.80 -36.27
C VAL A 159 20.30 -10.72 -35.67
N PHE A 160 21.24 -10.19 -36.46
CA PHE A 160 22.15 -9.11 -36.06
C PHE A 160 21.79 -7.74 -36.67
N SER A 161 20.67 -7.63 -37.38
CA SER A 161 20.28 -6.40 -38.09
C SER A 161 19.54 -5.37 -37.24
N VAL A 162 19.24 -5.73 -36.00
CA VAL A 162 18.54 -4.88 -35.02
C VAL A 162 19.42 -3.74 -34.58
N LYS A 163 18.83 -2.55 -34.46
CA LYS A 163 19.46 -1.34 -33.97
C LYS A 163 18.80 -0.88 -32.68
N GLU A 164 19.55 -0.11 -31.90
CA GLU A 164 19.01 0.55 -30.71
C GLU A 164 17.71 1.30 -31.03
N GLY A 165 16.69 1.09 -30.20
CA GLY A 165 15.38 1.70 -30.36
C GLY A 165 14.46 0.98 -31.36
N ASP A 166 14.91 -0.08 -32.03
CA ASP A 166 14.01 -0.91 -32.83
C ASP A 166 12.98 -1.61 -31.94
N LYS A 167 11.72 -1.59 -32.40
CA LYS A 167 10.62 -2.28 -31.73
C LYS A 167 10.63 -3.75 -32.13
N VAL A 168 10.72 -4.63 -31.14
CA VAL A 168 10.80 -6.08 -31.31
C VAL A 168 9.57 -6.72 -30.67
N TRP A 169 8.69 -7.30 -31.48
CA TRP A 169 7.51 -8.05 -31.05
C TRP A 169 7.90 -9.39 -30.45
N LEU A 170 7.17 -9.78 -29.40
CA LEU A 170 7.44 -10.93 -28.54
C LEU A 170 6.24 -11.89 -28.45
N MET A 171 5.03 -11.43 -28.81
CA MET A 171 3.81 -12.22 -28.90
C MET A 171 2.85 -11.70 -29.97
#